data_AF-A0A7S2RJI9-F1
#
_entry.id   AF-A0A7S2RJI9-F1
#
_cell.length_a   1.000
_cell.length_b   1.000
_cell.length_c   1.000
_cell.angle_alpha   90.00
_cell.angle_beta   90.00
_cell.angle_gamma   90.00
#
_symmetry.space_group_name_H-M   'P 1'
#
loop_
_entity.id
_entity.type
_entity.pdbx_description
1 polymer ?
#
loop_
_entity_poly.entity_id
_entity_poly.type
_entity_poly.pdbx_seq_one_letter_code
_entity_poly.pdbx_strand_id
1 'polypeptide(L)'
;EKKGQKRRRKMGLSKITTSLEEDKLELIRLNQLHKQRNMGQIQRAAKQSVKKKLRDDVAEGKRGAYYLKRSEQKRLEVEAKFEEIRKRGGSNAVGKALAKKRKKNLSKHTSLMPMR
;
A
#
# COMPACT_ATOMS: atom_id res chain seq x y z
N GLU A 1 -33.89 0.82 -23.17
CA GLU A 1 -32.46 0.89 -22.77
C GLU A 1 -31.91 2.30 -22.90
N LYS A 2 -31.31 2.86 -21.84
CA LYS A 2 -30.76 4.24 -21.85
C LYS A 2 -29.63 4.35 -22.89
N LYS A 3 -29.62 5.37 -23.75
CA LYS A 3 -28.62 5.60 -24.83
C LYS A 3 -27.15 5.40 -24.38
N GLY A 4 -26.83 5.73 -23.13
CA GLY A 4 -25.51 5.54 -22.54
C GLY A 4 -25.08 4.08 -22.38
N GLN A 5 -25.99 3.16 -22.04
CA GLN A 5 -25.68 1.73 -21.87
C GLN A 5 -25.43 1.06 -23.22
N LYS A 6 -26.19 1.44 -24.26
CA LYS A 6 -25.91 1.01 -25.65
C LYS A 6 -24.52 1.45 -26.11
N ARG A 7 -24.08 2.68 -25.81
CA ARG A 7 -22.72 3.15 -26.12
C ARG A 7 -21.64 2.35 -25.36
N ARG A 8 -21.82 2.07 -24.07
CA ARG A 8 -20.87 1.26 -23.29
C ARG A 8 -20.75 -0.17 -23.80
N ARG A 9 -21.87 -0.80 -24.16
CA ARG A 9 -21.89 -2.12 -24.82
C ARG A 9 -21.15 -2.09 -26.16
N LYS A 10 -21.40 -1.08 -27.00
CA LYS A 10 -20.66 -0.89 -28.27
C LYS A 10 -19.15 -0.75 -28.07
N MET A 11 -18.73 -0.12 -26.97
CA MET A 11 -17.32 0.04 -26.60
C MET A 11 -16.73 -1.18 -25.86
N GLY A 12 -17.49 -2.25 -25.65
CA GLY A 12 -17.03 -3.45 -24.93
C GLY A 12 -16.82 -3.27 -23.43
N LEU A 13 -17.31 -2.16 -22.84
CA LEU A 13 -17.08 -1.80 -21.44
C LEU A 13 -18.07 -2.46 -20.47
N SER A 14 -19.23 -2.88 -20.96
CA SER A 14 -20.30 -3.49 -20.14
C SER A 14 -20.86 -4.71 -20.87
N LYS A 15 -21.17 -5.78 -20.13
CA LYS A 15 -21.81 -6.97 -20.69
C LYS A 15 -23.30 -6.70 -20.95
N ILE A 16 -23.95 -7.59 -21.69
CA ILE A 16 -25.37 -7.44 -22.05
C ILE A 16 -26.24 -7.38 -20.78
N THR A 17 -25.85 -8.11 -19.73
CA THR A 17 -26.60 -8.22 -18.48
C THR A 17 -26.22 -7.20 -17.41
N THR A 18 -25.10 -6.45 -17.54
CA THR A 18 -24.62 -5.60 -16.44
C THR A 18 -25.20 -4.19 -16.47
N SER A 19 -25.61 -3.70 -15.30
CA SER A 19 -26.04 -2.33 -15.05
C SER A 19 -24.86 -1.37 -14.86
N LEU A 20 -25.07 -0.07 -15.09
CA LEU A 20 -24.05 0.96 -14.81
C LEU A 20 -23.60 0.93 -13.34
N GLU A 21 -24.52 0.65 -12.43
CA GLU A 21 -24.22 0.62 -11.00
C GLU A 21 -23.35 -0.57 -10.63
N GLU A 22 -23.61 -1.72 -11.24
CA GLU A 22 -22.78 -2.92 -11.10
C GLU A 22 -21.38 -2.70 -11.66
N ASP A 23 -21.26 -2.10 -12.85
CA ASP A 23 -19.96 -1.75 -13.46
C ASP A 23 -19.16 -0.81 -12.52
N LYS A 24 -19.83 0.15 -11.87
CA LYS A 24 -19.19 1.06 -10.89
C LYS A 24 -18.72 0.32 -9.64
N LEU A 25 -19.54 -0.58 -9.10
CA LEU A 25 -19.19 -1.38 -7.92
C LEU A 25 -18.02 -2.32 -8.23
N GLU A 26 -18.02 -2.95 -9.40
CA GLU A 26 -16.92 -3.79 -9.85
C GLU A 26 -15.63 -2.99 -10.01
N LEU A 27 -15.70 -1.79 -10.60
CA LEU A 27 -14.56 -0.88 -10.71
C LEU A 27 -13.99 -0.51 -9.32
N ILE A 28 -14.86 -0.23 -8.35
CA ILE A 28 -14.43 0.06 -6.97
C ILE A 28 -13.71 -1.16 -6.38
N ARG A 29 -14.29 -2.36 -6.52
CA ARG A 29 -13.71 -3.63 -6.05
C ARG A 29 -12.34 -3.89 -6.68
N LEU A 30 -12.24 -3.80 -8.01
CA LEU A 30 -10.99 -4.01 -8.73
C LEU A 30 -9.91 -2.99 -8.32
N ASN A 31 -10.29 -1.73 -8.14
CA ASN A 31 -9.36 -0.71 -7.63
C ASN A 31 -8.86 -1.02 -6.23
N GLN A 32 -9.72 -1.57 -5.34
CA GLN A 32 -9.29 -2.00 -4.02
C GLN A 32 -8.33 -3.19 -4.10
N LEU A 33 -8.64 -4.21 -4.90
CA LEU A 33 -7.78 -5.38 -5.10
C LEU A 33 -6.42 -4.99 -5.68
N HIS A 34 -6.41 -4.11 -6.68
CA HIS A 34 -5.18 -3.59 -7.28
C HIS A 34 -4.32 -2.85 -6.24
N LYS A 35 -4.93 -1.98 -5.43
CA LYS A 35 -4.24 -1.30 -4.32
C LYS A 35 -3.68 -2.29 -3.29
N GLN A 36 -4.44 -3.32 -2.92
CA GLN A 36 -3.98 -4.35 -1.98
C GLN A 36 -2.79 -5.13 -2.55
N ARG A 37 -2.86 -5.55 -3.82
CA ARG A 37 -1.77 -6.25 -4.51
C ARG A 37 -0.50 -5.40 -4.55
N ASN A 38 -0.62 -4.12 -4.92
CA ASN A 38 0.51 -3.20 -4.98
C ASN A 38 1.13 -2.98 -3.60
N MET A 39 0.31 -2.79 -2.57
CA MET A 39 0.80 -2.68 -1.20
C MET A 39 1.49 -3.96 -0.73
N GLY A 40 0.97 -5.14 -1.10
CA GLY A 40 1.59 -6.44 -0.79
C GLY A 40 2.93 -6.63 -1.50
N GLN A 41 3.06 -6.15 -2.74
CA GLN A 41 4.35 -6.16 -3.45
C GLN A 41 5.38 -5.24 -2.79
N ILE A 42 4.99 -4.02 -2.39
CA ILE A 42 5.87 -3.09 -1.68
C ILE A 42 6.36 -3.69 -0.36
N GLN A 43 5.46 -4.32 0.40
CA GLN A 43 5.83 -4.96 1.68
C GLN A 43 6.77 -6.14 1.48
N ARG A 44 6.52 -6.98 0.47
CA ARG A 44 7.40 -8.11 0.15
C ARG A 44 8.79 -7.63 -0.29
N ALA A 45 8.85 -6.63 -1.16
CA ALA A 45 10.10 -6.02 -1.60
C ALA A 45 10.89 -5.44 -0.43
N ALA A 46 10.24 -4.67 0.46
CA ALA A 46 10.87 -4.12 1.66
C ALA A 46 11.40 -5.20 2.61
N LYS A 47 10.65 -6.29 2.83
CA LYS A 47 11.12 -7.41 3.66
C LYS A 47 12.30 -8.15 3.01
N GLN A 48 12.26 -8.35 1.70
CA GLN A 48 13.36 -8.96 0.96
C GLN A 48 14.62 -8.10 1.02
N SER A 49 14.50 -6.78 0.87
CA SER A 49 15.65 -5.88 0.97
C SER A 49 16.26 -5.87 2.37
N VAL A 50 15.44 -5.87 3.43
CA VAL A 50 15.94 -5.98 4.82
C VAL A 50 16.62 -7.32 5.04
N LYS A 51 16.02 -8.43 4.60
CA LYS A 51 16.63 -9.76 4.72
C LYS A 51 17.97 -9.85 3.97
N LYS A 52 18.06 -9.24 2.78
CA LYS A 52 19.31 -9.18 2.02
C LYS A 52 20.37 -8.40 2.80
N LYS A 53 20.07 -7.17 3.23
CA LYS A 53 20.97 -6.34 4.04
C LYS A 53 21.47 -7.09 5.29
N LEU A 54 20.58 -7.76 6.02
CA LEU A 54 20.96 -8.53 7.21
C LEU A 54 21.88 -9.72 6.89
N ARG A 55 21.67 -10.41 5.75
CA ARG A 55 22.58 -11.48 5.32
C ARG A 55 23.95 -10.94 4.96
N ASP A 56 23.99 -9.81 4.27
CA ASP A 56 25.23 -9.13 3.90
C ASP A 56 25.98 -8.68 5.17
N ASP A 57 25.29 -8.08 6.14
CA ASP A 57 25.86 -7.68 7.44
C ASP A 57 26.40 -8.88 8.25
N VAL A 58 25.73 -10.03 8.20
CA VAL A 58 26.20 -11.28 8.82
C VAL A 58 27.44 -11.80 8.10
N ALA A 59 27.47 -11.77 6.77
CA ALA A 59 28.63 -12.19 5.99
C ALA A 59 29.86 -11.30 6.22
N GLU A 60 29.64 -10.01 6.43
CA GLU A 60 30.67 -9.03 6.81
C GLU A 60 31.12 -9.15 8.28
N GLY A 61 30.51 -10.06 9.06
CA GLY A 61 30.88 -10.29 10.45
C GLY A 61 30.45 -9.18 11.41
N LYS A 62 29.48 -8.33 11.04
CA LYS A 62 28.97 -7.28 11.93
C LYS A 62 28.30 -7.89 13.16
N ARG A 63 28.89 -7.62 14.33
CA ARG A 63 28.36 -8.04 15.63
C ARG A 63 26.96 -7.45 15.83
N GLY A 64 25.97 -8.32 16.07
CA GLY A 64 24.58 -7.91 16.34
C GLY A 64 23.59 -8.11 15.18
N ALA A 65 24.07 -8.41 13.96
CA ALA A 65 23.18 -8.70 12.83
C ALA A 65 22.36 -10.00 13.01
N TYR A 66 22.86 -10.93 13.83
CA TYR A 66 22.24 -12.24 14.08
C TYR A 66 21.04 -12.18 15.05
N TYR A 67 21.04 -11.22 15.98
CA TYR A 67 20.05 -11.12 17.06
C TYR A 67 19.47 -9.70 17.14
N LEU A 68 18.89 -9.24 16.04
CA LEU A 68 18.25 -7.94 16.00
C LEU A 68 16.99 -7.92 16.88
N LYS A 69 16.78 -6.86 17.66
CA LYS A 69 15.55 -6.72 18.44
C LYS A 69 14.36 -6.56 17.50
N ARG A 70 13.19 -7.06 17.92
CA ARG A 70 11.94 -6.92 17.13
C ARG A 70 11.58 -5.47 16.82
N SER A 71 11.92 -4.54 17.72
CA SER A 71 11.72 -3.10 17.53
C SER A 71 12.62 -2.55 16.41
N GLU A 72 13.88 -2.96 16.38
CA GLU A 72 14.86 -2.57 15.36
C GLU A 72 14.50 -3.16 14.00
N GLN A 73 14.09 -4.42 13.96
CA GLN A 73 13.63 -5.07 12.74
C GLN A 73 12.44 -4.33 12.13
N LYS A 74 11.48 -3.94 12.97
CA LYS A 74 10.33 -3.11 12.52
C LYS A 74 10.76 -1.74 11.99
N ARG A 75 11.78 -1.11 12.57
CA ARG A 75 12.31 0.18 12.07
C ARG A 75 12.90 0.01 10.68
N LEU A 76 13.77 -0.98 10.49
CA LEU A 76 14.38 -1.31 9.19
C LEU A 76 13.32 -1.64 8.13
N GLU A 77 12.29 -2.41 8.48
CA GLU A 77 11.18 -2.72 7.57
C GLU A 77 10.39 -1.47 7.18
N VAL A 78 10.16 -0.54 8.11
CA VAL A 78 9.43 0.71 7.84
C VAL A 78 10.26 1.63 6.95
N GLU A 79 11.56 1.76 7.21
CA GLU A 79 12.49 2.52 6.38
C GLU A 79 12.55 1.95 4.96
N ALA A 80 12.80 0.65 4.82
CA ALA A 80 12.81 -0.03 3.53
C ALA A 80 11.47 0.10 2.78
N LYS A 81 10.35 0.10 3.50
CA LYS A 81 9.03 0.35 2.89
C LYS A 81 8.91 1.75 2.32
N PHE A 82 9.41 2.78 3.02
CA PHE A 82 9.40 4.14 2.49
C PHE A 82 10.39 4.32 1.35
N GLU A 83 11.53 3.64 1.36
CA GLU A 83 12.46 3.59 0.23
C GLU A 83 11.79 2.98 -1.00
N GLU A 84 11.08 1.85 -0.86
CA GLU A 84 10.35 1.22 -1.96
C GLU A 84 9.20 2.10 -2.50
N ILE A 85 8.49 2.82 -1.62
CA ILE A 85 7.49 3.81 -2.04
C ILE A 85 8.17 4.94 -2.84
N ARG A 86 9.34 5.41 -2.39
CA ARG A 86 10.11 6.45 -3.06
C ARG A 86 10.58 6.01 -4.44
N LYS A 87 11.12 4.78 -4.57
CA LYS A 87 11.56 4.21 -5.86
C LYS A 87 10.43 4.15 -6.88
N ARG A 88 9.21 3.77 -6.45
CA ARG A 88 8.08 3.56 -7.36
C ARG A 88 7.30 4.84 -7.70
N GLY A 89 7.18 5.78 -6.75
CA GLY A 89 6.30 6.94 -6.90
C GLY A 89 6.93 8.28 -6.53
N GLY A 90 8.25 8.30 -6.32
CA GLY A 90 9.02 9.49 -5.99
C GLY A 90 8.74 10.07 -4.60
N SER A 91 9.24 11.29 -4.39
CA SER A 91 9.07 12.07 -3.14
C SER A 91 7.59 12.35 -2.83
N ASN A 92 6.79 12.64 -3.86
CA ASN A 92 5.37 12.95 -3.72
C ASN A 92 4.56 11.78 -3.15
N ALA A 93 4.85 10.55 -3.59
CA ALA A 93 4.17 9.35 -3.05
C ALA A 93 4.52 9.13 -1.57
N VAL A 94 5.77 9.38 -1.19
CA VAL A 94 6.20 9.33 0.22
C VAL A 94 5.49 10.39 1.04
N GLY A 95 5.41 11.63 0.54
CA GLY A 95 4.69 12.72 1.19
C GLY A 95 3.22 12.39 1.43
N LYS A 96 2.53 11.83 0.42
CA LYS A 96 1.14 11.35 0.56
C LYS A 96 1.01 10.24 1.61
N ALA A 97 1.94 9.29 1.64
CA ALA A 97 1.94 8.21 2.63
C ALA A 97 2.13 8.73 4.05
N LEU A 98 3.04 9.69 4.26
CA LEU A 98 3.27 10.35 5.54
C LEU A 98 2.07 11.19 5.98
N ALA A 99 1.49 11.98 5.09
CA ALA A 99 0.27 12.75 5.37
C ALA A 99 -0.88 11.83 5.80
N LYS A 100 -1.08 10.70 5.11
CA LYS A 100 -2.08 9.69 5.49
C LYS A 100 -1.80 9.06 6.85
N LYS A 101 -0.53 8.78 7.17
CA LYS A 101 -0.12 8.29 8.49
C LYS A 101 -0.42 9.32 9.59
N ARG A 102 -0.06 10.59 9.37
CA ARG A 102 -0.35 11.70 10.30
C ARG A 102 -1.85 11.86 10.53
N LYS A 103 -2.65 11.93 9.46
CA LYS A 103 -4.11 12.01 9.54
C LYS A 103 -4.71 10.84 10.33
N LYS A 104 -4.23 9.61 10.08
CA LYS A 104 -4.69 8.41 10.81
C LYS A 104 -4.32 8.48 12.30
N ASN A 105 -3.12 8.95 12.64
CA ASN A 105 -2.71 9.12 14.03
C ASN A 105 -3.56 10.18 14.73
N LEU A 106 -3.78 11.33 14.09
CA LEU A 106 -4.65 12.38 14.63
C LEU A 106 -6.05 11.85 14.93
N SER A 107 -6.66 11.15 13.97
CA SER A 107 -7.99 10.55 14.15
C SER A 107 -8.05 9.52 15.29
N LYS A 108 -6.97 8.77 15.53
CA LYS A 108 -6.88 7.85 16.67
C LYS A 108 -6.76 8.59 17.99
N HIS A 109 -6.00 9.68 18.03
CA HIS A 109 -5.87 10.49 19.23
C HIS A 109 -7.21 11.17 19.57
N THR A 110 -7.92 11.71 18.57
CA THR A 110 -9.23 12.32 18.78
C THR A 110 -10.27 11.30 19.27
N SER A 111 -10.25 10.06 18.78
CA SER A 111 -11.19 9.03 19.25
C SER A 111 -10.92 8.54 20.68
N LEU A 112 -9.72 8.77 21.19
CA LEU A 112 -9.30 8.37 22.54
C LEU A 112 -9.48 9.49 23.56
N MET A 113 -9.78 10.72 23.12
CA MET A 113 -10.14 11.78 24.05
C MET A 113 -11.58 11.57 24.53
N PRO A 114 -11.84 11.67 25.85
CA PRO A 114 -13.20 11.71 26.34
C PRO A 114 -13.91 12.89 25.66
N MET A 115 -15.10 12.64 25.11
CA MET A 115 -15.93 13.70 24.54
C MET A 115 -16.16 14.74 25.65
N ARG A 116 -15.77 15.99 25.40
CA ARG A 116 -16.19 17.12 26.21
C ARG A 116 -17.60 17.52 25.82
#